data_AF-A0A357Z3B0-F1
#
_entry.id   AF-A0A357Z3B0-F1
#
_cell.length_a   1.000
_cell.length_b   1.000
_cell.length_c   1.000
_cell.angle_alpha   90.00
_cell.angle_beta   90.00
_cell.angle_gamma   90.00
#
_symmetry.space_group_name_H-M   'P 1'
#
loop_
_entity.id
_entity.type
_entity.pdbx_description
1 polymer ?
#
loop_
_entity_poly.entity_id
_entity_poly.type
_entity_poly.pdbx_seq_one_letter_code
_entity_poly.pdbx_strand_id
1 'polypeptide(L)'
;MQKDIKRAAGSPETLLVAVSPGTGPLRGQIISGYAKKKIDFSGEWELLFGIDQWYDSIRFPEPTLKLRSFWSRYHKKKVRKAAVAVDMSCMDKVEGEKSTFLVHVRFRRNATWQGSITWLETGR
;
A
#
# COMPACT_ATOMS: atom_id res chain seq x y z
N MET A 1 -4.64 -2.96 -20.26
CA MET A 1 -3.70 -2.13 -19.48
C MET A 1 -4.39 -1.42 -18.30
N GLN A 2 -5.24 -0.42 -18.50
CA GLN A 2 -5.89 0.25 -17.36
C GLN A 2 -6.85 -0.68 -16.57
N LYS A 3 -7.58 -1.59 -17.24
CA LYS A 3 -8.45 -2.57 -16.57
C LYS A 3 -7.66 -3.57 -15.69
N ASP A 4 -6.44 -3.91 -16.09
CA ASP A 4 -5.58 -4.85 -15.37
C ASP A 4 -4.98 -4.20 -14.12
N ILE A 5 -4.57 -2.93 -14.22
CA ILE A 5 -4.12 -2.11 -13.08
C ILE A 5 -5.26 -1.93 -12.08
N LYS A 6 -6.48 -1.71 -12.56
CA LYS A 6 -7.70 -1.56 -11.74
C LYS A 6 -8.06 -2.85 -11.01
N ARG A 7 -7.87 -4.02 -11.64
CA ARG A 7 -8.05 -5.33 -11.00
C ARG A 7 -6.93 -5.62 -9.99
N ALA A 8 -5.69 -5.28 -10.34
CA ALA A 8 -4.53 -5.43 -9.47
C ALA A 8 -4.67 -4.60 -8.19
N ALA A 9 -5.12 -3.35 -8.29
CA ALA A 9 -5.29 -2.41 -7.18
C ALA A 9 -6.32 -2.87 -6.10
N GLY A 10 -7.20 -3.81 -6.43
CA GLY A 10 -8.12 -4.44 -5.47
C GLY A 10 -7.48 -5.56 -4.64
N SER A 11 -6.27 -5.99 -5.00
CA SER A 11 -5.56 -7.08 -4.35
C SER A 11 -4.84 -6.58 -3.08
N PRO A 12 -4.86 -7.33 -1.97
CA PRO A 12 -4.23 -6.93 -0.70
C PRO A 12 -2.70 -6.73 -0.78
N GLU A 13 -2.06 -7.36 -1.77
CA GLU A 13 -0.63 -7.20 -2.10
C GLU A 13 -0.29 -5.84 -2.72
N THR A 14 -1.29 -5.13 -3.25
CA THR A 14 -1.07 -3.85 -3.94
C THR A 14 -1.38 -2.64 -3.08
N LEU A 15 -0.53 -1.62 -3.26
CA LEU A 15 -0.69 -0.30 -2.71
C LEU A 15 -0.46 0.73 -3.81
N LEU A 16 -1.25 1.79 -3.78
CA LEU A 16 -1.00 2.99 -4.58
C LEU A 16 -0.32 4.01 -3.70
N VAL A 17 0.79 4.57 -4.14
CA VAL A 17 1.52 5.62 -3.45
C VAL A 17 1.50 6.85 -4.35
N ALA A 18 0.74 7.85 -3.97
CA ALA A 18 0.69 9.13 -4.66
C ALA A 18 1.63 10.11 -3.95
N VAL A 19 2.67 10.56 -4.65
CA VAL A 19 3.64 11.53 -4.13
C VAL A 19 3.24 12.92 -4.63
N SER A 20 3.16 13.87 -3.71
CA SER A 20 2.91 15.28 -4.02
C SER A 20 4.22 15.98 -4.38
N PRO A 21 4.27 16.79 -5.45
CA PRO A 21 5.46 17.56 -5.81
C PRO A 21 5.71 18.68 -4.79
N GLY A 22 6.98 18.93 -4.48
CA GLY A 22 7.39 20.03 -3.60
C GLY A 22 8.87 20.00 -3.25
N THR A 23 9.44 21.16 -2.95
CA THR A 23 10.85 21.37 -2.55
C THR A 23 11.17 20.95 -1.11
N GLY A 24 10.20 20.34 -0.41
CA GLY A 24 10.28 19.94 1.00
C GLY A 24 10.45 18.42 1.19
N PRO A 25 10.25 17.90 2.43
CA PRO A 25 10.30 16.47 2.68
C PRO A 25 9.24 15.73 1.86
N LEU A 26 9.53 14.49 1.46
CA LEU A 26 8.66 13.67 0.61
C LEU A 26 7.25 13.55 1.22
N ARG A 27 6.23 14.13 0.59
CA ARG A 27 4.85 14.07 1.08
C ARG A 27 3.97 13.31 0.11
N GLY A 28 2.99 12.62 0.64
CA GLY A 28 2.08 11.88 -0.20
C GLY A 28 1.02 11.12 0.56
N GLN A 29 0.33 10.24 -0.17
CA GLN A 29 -0.73 9.40 0.35
C GLN A 29 -0.53 7.97 -0.12
N ILE A 30 -0.60 7.02 0.81
CA ILE A 30 -0.70 5.58 0.53
C ILE A 30 -2.19 5.24 0.50
N ILE A 31 -2.64 4.66 -0.60
CA ILE A 31 -4.01 4.29 -0.85
C ILE A 31 -4.05 2.76 -1.01
N SER A 32 -4.81 2.09 -0.14
CA SER A 32 -5.11 0.67 -0.31
C SER A 32 -6.49 0.50 -0.95
N GLY A 33 -6.53 -0.06 -2.15
CA GLY A 33 -7.79 -0.41 -2.81
C GLY A 33 -8.52 -1.55 -2.12
N TYR A 34 -7.79 -2.47 -1.47
CA TYR A 34 -8.36 -3.61 -0.75
C TYR A 34 -9.24 -3.21 0.46
N ALA A 35 -8.82 -2.22 1.24
CA ALA A 35 -9.55 -1.80 2.44
C ALA A 35 -10.11 -0.38 2.36
N LYS A 36 -10.01 0.29 1.20
CA LYS A 36 -10.43 1.68 0.98
C LYS A 36 -9.83 2.64 2.03
N LYS A 37 -8.59 2.39 2.44
CA LYS A 37 -7.89 3.21 3.44
C LYS A 37 -6.91 4.14 2.74
N LYS A 38 -6.86 5.39 3.20
CA LYS A 38 -5.84 6.38 2.85
C LYS A 38 -4.99 6.67 4.08
N ILE A 39 -3.67 6.70 3.89
CA ILE A 39 -2.69 7.01 4.94
C ILE A 39 -1.82 8.13 4.38
N ASP A 40 -1.87 9.29 5.02
CA ASP A 40 -1.00 10.41 4.67
C ASP A 40 0.39 10.18 5.28
N PHE A 41 1.44 10.57 4.57
CA PHE A 41 2.81 10.48 5.06
C PHE A 41 3.60 11.76 4.73
N SER A 42 4.54 12.08 5.62
CA SER A 42 5.51 13.15 5.49
C SER A 42 6.90 12.62 5.84
N GLY A 43 7.69 12.39 4.81
CA GLY A 43 9.04 11.82 4.86
C GLY A 43 9.06 10.36 4.39
N GLU A 44 10.26 9.92 4.05
CA GLU A 44 10.54 8.57 3.55
C GLU A 44 10.29 7.53 4.64
N TRP A 45 10.62 7.85 5.89
CA TRP A 45 10.41 6.96 7.03
C TRP A 45 8.94 6.73 7.34
N GLU A 46 8.11 7.77 7.28
CA GLU A 46 6.66 7.63 7.48
C GLU A 46 6.01 6.82 6.37
N LEU A 47 6.51 6.97 5.12
CA LEU A 47 6.09 6.14 3.99
C LEU A 47 6.41 4.66 4.25
N LEU A 48 7.68 4.34 4.53
CA LEU A 48 8.10 2.95 4.78
C LEU A 48 7.36 2.38 6.01
N PHE A 49 7.32 3.10 7.11
CA PHE A 49 6.65 2.64 8.31
C PHE A 49 5.13 2.46 8.11
N GLY A 50 4.49 3.36 7.36
CA GLY A 50 3.09 3.26 6.99
C GLY A 50 2.78 2.02 6.17
N ILE A 51 3.66 1.66 5.23
CA ILE A 51 3.54 0.42 4.44
C ILE A 51 3.75 -0.82 5.33
N ASP A 52 4.74 -0.82 6.24
CA ASP A 52 4.99 -1.96 7.13
C ASP A 52 3.81 -2.22 8.06
N GLN A 53 3.33 -1.16 8.72
CA GLN A 53 2.16 -1.23 9.59
C GLN A 53 0.91 -1.67 8.83
N TRP A 54 0.76 -1.23 7.58
CA TRP A 54 -0.34 -1.64 6.72
C TRP A 54 -0.30 -3.16 6.51
N TYR A 55 0.81 -3.71 6.03
CA TYR A 55 0.97 -5.14 5.78
C TYR A 55 0.86 -5.99 7.05
N ASP A 56 1.36 -5.48 8.18
CA ASP A 56 1.17 -6.10 9.50
C ASP A 56 -0.30 -6.14 9.94
N SER A 57 -1.08 -5.10 9.60
CA SER A 57 -2.50 -5.03 9.95
C SER A 57 -3.37 -5.99 9.14
N ILE A 58 -3.04 -6.20 7.86
CA ILE A 58 -3.76 -7.13 6.97
C ILE A 58 -3.24 -8.57 7.07
N ARG A 59 -2.03 -8.77 7.62
CA ARG A 59 -1.31 -10.05 7.73
C ARG A 59 -1.13 -10.79 6.41
N PHE A 60 -1.01 -10.04 5.33
CA PHE A 60 -0.82 -10.57 3.98
C PHE A 60 0.04 -9.59 3.18
N PRO A 61 1.14 -10.00 2.52
CA PRO A 61 1.75 -11.32 2.59
C PRO A 61 2.23 -11.64 4.01
N GLU A 62 2.12 -12.90 4.43
CA GLU A 62 2.51 -13.27 5.80
C GLU A 62 4.03 -13.12 5.99
N PRO A 63 4.49 -12.40 7.03
CA PRO A 63 5.92 -12.29 7.29
C PRO A 63 6.46 -13.63 7.75
N THR A 64 7.47 -14.11 7.04
CA THR A 64 8.14 -15.39 7.34
C THR A 64 9.05 -15.32 8.56
N LEU A 65 9.52 -14.12 8.91
CA LEU A 65 10.36 -13.87 10.08
C LEU A 65 9.57 -13.04 11.09
N LYS A 66 8.86 -13.69 12.00
CA LYS A 66 8.27 -13.03 13.17
C LYS A 66 9.17 -13.28 14.36
N LEU A 67 9.62 -12.20 15.01
CA LEU A 67 10.26 -12.31 16.32
C LEU A 67 9.28 -12.98 17.28
N ARG A 68 9.74 -14.00 18.01
CA ARG A 68 8.95 -14.60 19.09
C ARG A 68 8.70 -13.55 20.16
N SER A 69 7.46 -13.45 20.63
CA SER A 69 7.11 -12.66 21.80
C SER A 69 6.33 -13.55 22.77
N PHE A 70 6.67 -13.48 24.07
CA PHE A 70 5.93 -14.19 25.12
C PHE A 70 4.58 -13.54 25.41
N TRP A 71 4.41 -12.29 25.01
CA TRP A 71 3.15 -11.57 25.14
C TRP A 71 2.41 -11.65 23.81
N SER A 72 1.13 -12.05 23.88
CA SER A 72 0.23 -11.98 22.73
C SER A 72 0.05 -10.50 22.38
N ARG A 73 0.70 -10.04 21.32
CA ARG A 73 0.33 -8.76 20.72
C ARG A 73 -1.09 -8.92 20.20
N TYR A 74 -2.05 -8.40 20.97
CA TYR A 74 -3.46 -8.35 20.57
C TYR A 74 -3.58 -7.43 19.36
N HIS A 75 -3.41 -8.01 18.18
CA HIS A 75 -3.67 -7.35 16.92
C HIS A 75 -5.17 -7.52 16.63
N LYS A 76 -5.98 -6.48 16.90
CA LYS A 76 -7.34 -6.43 16.34
C LYS A 76 -7.19 -6.57 14.83
N LYS A 77 -7.72 -7.64 14.23
CA LYS A 77 -7.89 -7.75 12.78
C LYS A 77 -8.78 -6.57 12.35
N LYS A 78 -8.18 -5.46 11.92
CA LYS A 78 -8.91 -4.24 11.54
C LYS A 78 -9.45 -4.30 10.12
N VAL A 79 -9.46 -5.47 9.48
CA VAL A 79 -10.04 -5.63 8.15
C VAL A 79 -11.37 -6.37 8.29
N ARG A 80 -12.47 -5.62 8.34
CA ARG A 80 -13.74 -6.17 7.83
C ARG A 80 -13.44 -6.46 6.36
N LYS A 81 -13.54 -7.72 5.93
CA LYS A 81 -13.47 -8.07 4.49
C LYS A 81 -14.43 -7.12 3.79
N ALA A 82 -13.92 -6.08 3.12
CA ALA A 82 -14.76 -5.24 2.32
C ALA A 82 -15.30 -6.17 1.24
N ALA A 83 -16.62 -6.35 1.22
CA ALA A 83 -17.29 -7.05 0.15
C ALA A 83 -16.72 -6.52 -1.18
N VAL A 84 -16.44 -7.45 -2.09
CA VAL A 84 -15.76 -7.29 -3.38
C VAL A 84 -16.50 -6.28 -4.27
N ALA A 85 -16.37 -5.01 -3.93
CA ALA A 85 -16.86 -3.87 -4.65
C ALA A 85 -15.74 -2.83 -4.56
N VAL A 86 -14.82 -2.94 -5.51
CA VAL A 86 -13.85 -1.92 -5.88
C VAL A 86 -14.68 -0.66 -6.13
N ASP A 87 -14.76 0.21 -5.13
CA ASP A 87 -15.37 1.51 -5.29
C ASP A 87 -14.27 2.42 -5.81
N MET A 88 -14.36 2.63 -7.12
CA MET A 88 -13.40 3.25 -8.02
C MET A 88 -13.10 4.71 -7.69
N SER A 89 -13.95 5.33 -6.87
CA SER A 89 -13.94 6.76 -6.56
C SER A 89 -12.68 7.25 -5.83
N CYS A 90 -11.85 6.36 -5.30
CA CYS A 90 -10.56 6.71 -4.70
C CYS A 90 -9.41 6.81 -5.71
N MET A 91 -9.53 6.18 -6.89
CA MET A 91 -8.53 6.26 -7.97
C MET A 91 -8.73 7.51 -8.83
N ASP A 92 -9.98 7.92 -9.06
CA ASP A 92 -10.31 9.03 -9.97
C ASP A 92 -9.81 10.41 -9.48
N LYS A 93 -9.40 10.52 -8.20
CA LYS A 93 -8.88 11.77 -7.61
C LYS A 93 -7.35 11.91 -7.67
N VAL A 94 -6.66 10.99 -8.33
CA VAL A 94 -5.19 11.04 -8.45
C VAL A 94 -4.75 11.65 -9.79
N GLU A 95 -5.70 11.94 -10.69
CA GLU A 95 -5.43 12.69 -11.91
C GLU A 95 -5.20 14.16 -11.59
N GLY A 96 -3.95 14.63 -11.72
CA GLY A 96 -3.68 16.07 -11.70
C GLY A 96 -2.21 16.46 -11.70
N GLU A 97 -1.40 15.94 -10.79
CA GLU A 97 -0.03 16.49 -10.59
C GLU A 97 0.89 15.61 -9.72
N LYS A 98 0.45 14.39 -9.37
CA LYS A 98 1.09 13.55 -8.36
C LYS A 98 1.74 12.33 -8.99
N SER A 99 3.07 12.22 -8.87
CA SER A 99 3.78 11.01 -9.27
C SER A 99 3.24 9.80 -8.51
N THR A 100 2.53 8.94 -9.24
CA THR A 100 1.77 7.83 -8.66
C THR A 100 2.42 6.50 -8.95
N PHE A 101 2.79 5.79 -7.90
CA PHE A 101 3.46 4.50 -7.95
C PHE A 101 2.50 3.39 -7.52
N LEU A 102 2.43 2.33 -8.31
CA LEU A 102 1.82 1.07 -7.93
C LEU A 102 2.89 0.18 -7.30
N VAL A 103 2.79 -0.03 -6.00
CA VAL A 103 3.68 -0.91 -5.24
C VAL A 103 2.99 -2.27 -5.07
N HIS A 104 3.62 -3.32 -5.59
CA HIS A 104 3.17 -4.70 -5.48
C HIS A 104 4.13 -5.48 -4.60
N VAL A 105 3.70 -5.88 -3.40
CA VAL A 105 4.52 -6.70 -2.48
C VAL A 105 4.09 -8.15 -2.58
N ARG A 106 4.97 -9.00 -3.12
CA ARG A 106 4.74 -10.44 -3.31
C ARG A 106 5.11 -11.24 -2.08
N PHE A 107 6.28 -10.95 -1.49
CA PHE A 107 6.83 -11.76 -0.41
C PHE A 107 7.45 -10.90 0.69
N ARG A 108 7.31 -11.37 1.94
CA ARG A 108 7.99 -10.83 3.13
C ARG A 108 8.97 -11.86 3.67
N ARG A 109 10.13 -11.97 3.02
CA ARG A 109 11.20 -12.93 3.32
C ARG A 109 12.48 -12.23 3.75
N ASN A 110 13.24 -12.87 4.64
CA ASN A 110 14.54 -12.35 5.12
C ASN A 110 14.46 -10.91 5.66
N ALA A 111 13.36 -10.55 6.35
CA ALA A 111 13.10 -9.20 6.84
C ALA A 111 13.04 -8.11 5.73
N THR A 112 12.72 -8.49 4.50
CA THR A 112 12.57 -7.59 3.36
C THR A 112 11.22 -7.75 2.67
N TRP A 113 10.73 -6.69 2.03
CA TRP A 113 9.65 -6.78 1.06
C TRP A 113 10.22 -7.04 -0.32
N GLN A 114 9.69 -8.06 -1.00
CA GLN A 114 10.07 -8.43 -2.35
C GLN A 114 8.86 -8.25 -3.27
N GLY A 115 9.06 -7.59 -4.40
CA GLY A 115 7.94 -7.12 -5.20
C GLY A 115 8.37 -6.32 -6.42
N SER A 116 7.42 -5.59 -6.99
CA SER A 116 7.62 -4.69 -8.12
C SER A 116 6.98 -3.34 -7.86
N ILE A 117 7.58 -2.28 -8.39
CA ILE A 117 7.04 -0.92 -8.35
C ILE A 117 6.86 -0.46 -9.79
N THR A 118 5.67 0.01 -10.13
CA THR A 118 5.35 0.53 -11.47
C THR A 118 4.92 1.98 -11.34
N TRP A 119 5.57 2.88 -12.07
CA TRP A 119 5.14 4.27 -12.15
C TRP A 119 4.03 4.40 -13.20
N LEU A 120 2.85 4.82 -12.75
CA LEU A 120 1.66 4.81 -13.60
C LEU A 120 1.70 5.83 -14.75
N GLU A 121 2.42 6.94 -14.57
CA GLU A 121 2.45 8.02 -15.58
C GLU A 121 3.42 7.73 -16.73
N THR A 122 4.43 6.88 -16.53
CA THR A 122 5.44 6.58 -17.57
C THR A 122 5.09 5.35 -18.41
N GLY A 123 4.05 4.61 -18.06
CA GLY A 123 3.49 3.55 -18.91
C GLY A 123 4.48 2.44 -19.31
N ARG A 124 5.51 2.18 -18.51
CA ARG A 124 6.48 1.08 -18.69
C ARG A 124 6.42 0.10 -17.54
#